data_AF-A0AAU5YAZ1-F1
#
_entry.id   AF-A0AAU5YAZ1-F1
#
_cell.length_a   1.000
_cell.length_b   1.000
_cell.length_c   1.000
_cell.angle_alpha   90.00
_cell.angle_beta   90.00
_cell.angle_gamma   90.00
#
_symmetry.space_group_name_H-M   'P 1'
#
loop_
_entity.id
_entity.type
_entity.pdbx_description
1 polymer ?
#
loop_
_entity_poly.entity_id
_entity_poly.type
_entity_poly.pdbx_seq_one_letter_code
_entity_poly.pdbx_strand_id
1 'polypeptide(L)'
;MAAVKAAVPTAETTLRGGELVCNLTLQPTPVSRRYTVRIAYRHRGNPRVSITDPPLALHPDATHLPHVYASGDLCLYLPGEWNDHMFLSQTIVPWASAWLLHYELWLITGRWTGSGEEHALPTAWPPTAYP
;
A
#
# COMPACT_ATOMS: atom_id res chain seq x y z
N MET A 1 -2.02 -16.72 -10.56
CA MET A 1 -1.46 -16.13 -11.82
C MET A 1 -2.10 -14.77 -12.03
N ALA A 2 -1.29 -13.75 -12.35
CA ALA A 2 -1.65 -12.34 -12.32
C ALA A 2 -2.67 -11.95 -13.39
N ALA A 3 -3.84 -11.46 -12.97
CA ALA A 3 -4.79 -10.73 -13.82
C ALA A 3 -5.02 -9.31 -13.30
N VAL A 4 -3.97 -8.65 -12.79
CA VAL A 4 -4.05 -7.26 -12.33
C VAL A 4 -4.34 -6.32 -13.50
N LYS A 5 -3.75 -6.57 -14.68
CA LYS A 5 -4.05 -5.82 -15.91
C LYS A 5 -5.50 -5.88 -16.37
N ALA A 6 -6.17 -7.02 -16.17
CA ALA A 6 -7.57 -7.17 -16.59
C ALA A 6 -8.53 -6.46 -15.64
N ALA A 7 -8.16 -6.37 -14.35
CA ALA A 7 -8.97 -5.72 -13.32
C ALA A 7 -8.72 -4.21 -13.19
N VAL A 8 -7.52 -3.73 -13.56
CA VAL A 8 -7.13 -2.33 -13.47
C VAL A 8 -6.48 -1.90 -14.79
N PRO A 9 -7.21 -1.16 -15.66
CA PRO A 9 -6.72 -0.78 -16.99
C PRO A 9 -5.44 0.05 -16.98
N THR A 10 -5.17 0.76 -15.88
CA THR A 10 -3.98 1.59 -15.68
C THR A 10 -2.78 0.83 -15.11
N ALA A 11 -2.88 -0.51 -14.96
CA ALA A 11 -1.82 -1.30 -14.37
C ALA A 11 -0.68 -1.56 -15.38
N GLU A 12 0.49 -1.02 -15.07
CA GLU A 12 1.74 -1.38 -15.72
C GLU A 12 2.41 -2.49 -14.93
N THR A 13 2.59 -3.66 -15.55
CA THR A 13 3.12 -4.85 -14.89
C THR A 13 4.38 -5.32 -15.57
N THR A 14 5.44 -5.53 -14.80
CA THR A 14 6.71 -6.10 -15.25
C THR A 14 7.05 -7.33 -14.42
N LEU A 15 7.61 -8.36 -15.06
CA LEU A 15 8.14 -9.54 -14.39
C LEU A 15 9.65 -9.55 -14.62
N ARG A 16 10.43 -9.40 -13.55
CA ARG A 16 11.90 -9.39 -13.62
C ARG A 16 12.46 -10.28 -12.51
N GLY A 17 13.32 -11.25 -12.86
CA GLY A 17 14.02 -12.10 -11.87
C GLY A 17 13.09 -12.88 -10.93
N GLY A 18 11.87 -13.24 -11.37
CA GLY A 18 10.86 -13.92 -10.55
C GLY A 18 10.09 -13.01 -9.60
N GLU A 19 10.27 -11.69 -9.69
CA GLU A 19 9.48 -10.69 -8.99
C GLU A 19 8.53 -9.99 -9.96
N LEU A 20 7.25 -9.98 -9.60
CA LEU A 20 6.21 -9.20 -10.23
C LEU A 20 6.22 -7.80 -9.63
N VAL A 21 6.38 -6.77 -10.46
CA VAL A 21 6.21 -5.38 -10.08
C VAL A 21 5.04 -4.81 -10.85
N CYS A 22 4.04 -4.30 -10.14
CA CYS A 22 2.86 -3.67 -10.71
C CYS A 22 2.76 -2.23 -10.21
N ASN A 23 2.71 -1.28 -11.12
CA ASN A 23 2.34 0.10 -10.82
C ASN A 23 0.90 0.31 -11.28
N LEU A 24 0.06 0.86 -10.42
CA LEU A 24 -1.33 1.16 -10.74
C LEU A 24 -1.79 2.44 -10.05
N THR A 25 -2.74 3.13 -10.65
CA THR A 25 -3.39 4.28 -10.01
C THR A 25 -4.61 3.82 -9.22
N LEU A 26 -4.67 4.17 -7.94
CA LEU A 26 -5.84 4.01 -7.09
C LEU A 26 -6.47 5.35 -6.77
N GLN A 27 -7.80 5.38 -6.74
CA GLN A 27 -8.60 6.50 -6.32
C GLN A 27 -9.75 5.93 -5.45
N PRO A 28 -9.59 5.89 -4.11
CA PRO A 28 -10.51 5.16 -3.24
C PRO A 28 -11.98 5.54 -3.38
N THR A 29 -12.25 6.83 -3.60
CA THR A 29 -13.58 7.38 -3.90
C THR A 29 -13.48 8.40 -5.04
N PRO A 30 -14.60 8.78 -5.70
CA PRO A 30 -14.55 9.79 -6.76
C PRO A 30 -13.97 11.15 -6.35
N VAL A 31 -13.98 11.48 -5.06
CA VAL A 31 -13.45 12.74 -4.50
C VAL A 31 -12.06 12.58 -3.89
N SER A 32 -11.58 11.35 -3.72
CA SER A 32 -10.23 11.06 -3.21
C SER A 32 -9.17 11.52 -4.20
N ARG A 33 -7.96 11.74 -3.69
CA ARG A 33 -6.78 11.93 -4.54
C ARG A 33 -6.46 10.65 -5.30
N ARG A 34 -5.73 10.80 -6.40
CA ARG A 34 -5.17 9.68 -7.15
C ARG A 34 -3.78 9.37 -6.61
N TYR A 35 -3.52 8.10 -6.38
CA TYR A 35 -2.23 7.62 -5.90
C TYR A 35 -1.67 6.59 -6.86
N THR A 36 -0.41 6.75 -7.25
CA THR A 36 0.38 5.71 -7.88
C THR A 36 0.89 4.75 -6.80
N VAL A 37 0.41 3.52 -6.90
CA VAL A 37 0.70 2.43 -5.97
C VAL A 37 1.63 1.44 -6.67
N ARG A 38 2.74 1.11 -6.02
CA ARG A 38 3.68 0.09 -6.46
C ARG A 38 3.49 -1.17 -5.61
N ILE A 39 3.14 -2.27 -6.26
CA ILE A 39 3.04 -3.60 -5.67
C ILE A 39 4.22 -4.45 -6.17
N ALA A 40 5.06 -4.91 -5.27
CA ALA A 40 6.16 -5.83 -5.55
C ALA A 40 5.88 -7.19 -4.90
N TYR A 41 5.89 -8.27 -5.68
CA TYR A 41 5.51 -9.60 -5.21
C TYR A 41 6.39 -10.70 -5.81
N ARG A 42 6.90 -11.56 -4.94
CA ARG A 42 7.56 -12.82 -5.31
C ARG A 42 6.68 -13.98 -4.86
N HIS A 43 6.60 -15.03 -5.68
CA HIS A 43 5.82 -16.23 -5.37
C HIS A 43 6.20 -16.79 -3.98
N ARG A 44 5.21 -17.17 -3.17
CA ARG A 44 5.33 -17.59 -1.75
C ARG A 44 5.84 -16.52 -0.76
N GLY A 45 6.06 -15.29 -1.21
CA GLY A 45 6.40 -14.16 -0.35
C GLY A 45 5.17 -13.34 0.05
N ASN A 46 5.43 -12.29 0.82
CA ASN A 46 4.46 -11.25 1.15
C ASN A 46 4.51 -10.14 0.08
N PRO A 47 3.36 -9.69 -0.43
CA PRO A 47 3.28 -8.48 -1.26
C PRO A 47 3.78 -7.27 -0.49
N ARG A 48 4.70 -6.52 -1.09
CA ARG A 48 5.12 -5.20 -0.61
C ARG A 48 4.38 -4.13 -1.38
N VAL A 49 3.80 -3.18 -0.67
CA VAL A 49 2.97 -2.12 -1.26
C VAL A 49 3.47 -0.77 -0.80
N SER A 50 3.79 0.12 -1.73
CA SER A 50 4.26 1.48 -1.43
C SER A 50 3.54 2.49 -2.32
N ILE A 51 3.47 3.74 -1.84
CA ILE A 51 2.94 4.87 -2.59
C ILE A 51 4.10 5.66 -3.17
N THR A 52 4.14 5.80 -4.49
CA THR A 52 5.22 6.49 -5.19
C THR A 52 4.85 7.92 -5.58
N ASP A 53 3.55 8.21 -5.76
CA ASP A 53 3.07 9.54 -6.09
C ASP A 53 1.58 9.70 -5.71
N PRO A 54 1.13 10.85 -5.17
CA PRO A 54 1.99 11.83 -4.51
C PRO A 54 2.64 11.22 -3.26
N PRO A 55 3.78 11.75 -2.79
CA PRO A 55 4.34 11.37 -1.50
C PRO A 55 3.31 11.54 -0.38
N LEU A 56 3.28 10.58 0.56
CA LEU A 56 2.37 10.62 1.70
C LEU A 56 2.83 11.70 2.69
N ALA A 57 1.91 12.59 3.05
CA ALA A 57 2.10 13.64 4.03
C ALA A 57 1.84 13.12 5.45
N LEU A 58 2.43 13.79 6.44
CA LEU A 58 2.09 13.56 7.84
C LEU A 58 0.98 14.52 8.27
N HIS A 59 0.10 14.03 9.15
CA HIS A 59 -0.73 14.91 9.97
C HIS A 59 0.19 15.83 10.79
N PRO A 60 -0.16 17.11 11.02
CA PRO A 60 0.71 18.08 11.70
C PRO A 60 1.24 17.62 13.07
N ASP A 61 0.42 16.88 13.81
CA ASP A 61 0.76 16.38 15.16
C ASP A 61 1.38 14.97 15.15
N ALA A 62 1.67 14.40 13.98
CA ALA A 62 2.22 13.06 13.84
C ALA A 62 3.70 13.08 13.48
N THR A 63 4.46 12.12 14.03
CA THR A 63 5.88 11.93 13.73
C THR A 63 6.13 10.86 12.66
N HIS A 64 5.11 10.06 12.33
CA HIS A 64 5.17 8.93 11.41
C HIS A 64 3.78 8.64 10.82
N LEU A 65 3.74 7.90 9.71
CA LEU A 65 2.49 7.39 9.16
C LEU A 65 1.95 6.22 10.00
N PRO A 66 0.63 6.14 10.22
CA PRO A 66 0.02 4.97 10.81
C PRO A 66 0.10 3.77 9.85
N HIS A 67 0.15 2.55 10.40
CA HIS A 67 0.07 1.30 9.62
C HIS A 67 1.01 1.22 8.41
N VAL A 68 2.28 1.53 8.65
CA VAL A 68 3.39 1.23 7.74
C VAL A 68 4.43 0.39 8.45
N TYR A 69 5.11 -0.50 7.72
CA TYR A 69 6.28 -1.20 8.22
C TYR A 69 7.49 -0.25 8.31
N ALA A 70 8.54 -0.66 9.02
CA ALA A 70 9.79 0.08 9.10
C ALA A 70 10.42 0.39 7.72
N SER A 71 10.11 -0.42 6.70
CA SER A 71 10.52 -0.20 5.30
C SER A 71 9.77 0.93 4.60
N GLY A 72 8.68 1.43 5.17
CA GLY A 72 7.74 2.36 4.51
C GLY A 72 6.67 1.67 3.67
N ASP A 73 6.69 0.34 3.56
CA ASP A 73 5.60 -0.40 2.91
C ASP A 73 4.33 -0.35 3.77
N LEU A 74 3.16 -0.29 3.13
CA LEU A 74 1.86 -0.27 3.79
C LEU A 74 1.61 -1.59 4.52
N CYS A 75 1.12 -1.51 5.76
CA CYS A 75 0.56 -2.64 6.48
C CYS A 75 -0.92 -2.79 6.11
N LEU A 76 -1.23 -3.76 5.25
CA LEU A 76 -2.56 -3.93 4.68
C LEU A 76 -3.41 -5.02 5.34
N TYR A 77 -2.81 -5.93 6.10
CA TYR A 77 -3.46 -7.12 6.62
C TYR A 77 -2.74 -7.67 7.84
N LEU A 78 -3.45 -8.46 8.67
CA LEU A 78 -2.91 -9.16 9.83
C LEU A 78 -2.17 -10.46 9.44
N PRO A 79 -1.27 -10.97 10.30
CA PRO A 79 -0.63 -12.25 10.08
C PRO A 79 -1.65 -13.37 9.81
N GLY A 80 -1.51 -14.05 8.67
CA GLY A 80 -2.38 -15.15 8.26
C GLY A 80 -3.58 -14.78 7.38
N GLU A 81 -3.89 -13.49 7.18
CA GLU A 81 -4.99 -13.07 6.29
C GLU A 81 -4.63 -13.18 4.80
N TRP A 82 -3.34 -13.13 4.47
CA TRP A 82 -2.83 -13.31 3.12
C TRP A 82 -2.24 -14.71 2.90
N ASN A 83 -2.52 -15.31 1.74
CA ASN A 83 -1.81 -16.48 1.23
C ASN A 83 -1.55 -16.36 -0.29
N ASP A 84 -0.60 -17.15 -0.81
CA ASP A 84 -0.15 -17.08 -2.21
C ASP A 84 -1.15 -17.63 -3.24
N HIS A 85 -2.26 -18.24 -2.80
CA HIS A 85 -3.36 -18.64 -3.68
C HIS A 85 -4.37 -17.50 -3.94
N MET A 86 -4.30 -16.41 -3.18
CA MET A 86 -5.18 -15.26 -3.37
C MET A 86 -4.72 -14.38 -4.53
N PHE A 87 -5.67 -13.79 -5.25
CA PHE A 87 -5.35 -12.85 -6.32
C PHE A 87 -5.05 -11.46 -5.76
N LEU A 88 -3.89 -10.89 -6.10
CA LEU A 88 -3.52 -9.52 -5.73
C LEU A 88 -4.62 -8.50 -6.09
N SER A 89 -5.27 -8.66 -7.25
CA SER A 89 -6.34 -7.78 -7.72
C SER A 89 -7.62 -7.84 -6.88
N GLN A 90 -7.87 -8.95 -6.18
CA GLN A 90 -9.08 -9.14 -5.37
C GLN A 90 -8.81 -8.96 -3.87
N THR A 91 -7.56 -8.68 -3.48
CA THR A 91 -7.14 -8.60 -2.07
C THR A 91 -6.26 -7.39 -1.83
N ILE A 92 -5.00 -7.44 -2.23
CA ILE A 92 -4.00 -6.39 -2.04
C ILE A 92 -4.44 -5.06 -2.64
N VAL A 93 -5.03 -5.08 -3.85
CA VAL A 93 -5.52 -3.87 -4.51
C VAL A 93 -6.69 -3.24 -3.73
N PRO A 94 -7.77 -3.96 -3.41
CA PRO A 94 -8.83 -3.47 -2.52
C PRO A 94 -8.33 -3.01 -1.14
N TRP A 95 -7.44 -3.76 -0.49
CA TRP A 95 -6.89 -3.40 0.82
C TRP A 95 -6.04 -2.13 0.76
N ALA A 96 -5.21 -1.96 -0.27
CA ALA A 96 -4.48 -0.72 -0.49
C ALA A 96 -5.42 0.47 -0.71
N SER A 97 -6.52 0.28 -1.44
CA SER A 97 -7.54 1.30 -1.63
C SER A 97 -8.23 1.68 -0.31
N ALA A 98 -8.57 0.69 0.52
CA ALA A 98 -9.16 0.93 1.84
C ALA A 98 -8.17 1.66 2.77
N TRP A 99 -6.91 1.24 2.79
CA TRP A 99 -5.85 1.92 3.55
C TRP A 99 -5.74 3.40 3.15
N LEU A 100 -5.74 3.69 1.84
CA LEU A 100 -5.69 5.07 1.33
C LEU A 100 -6.90 5.91 1.76
N LEU A 101 -8.10 5.32 1.81
CA LEU A 101 -9.28 6.00 2.35
C LEU A 101 -9.10 6.36 3.83
N HIS A 102 -8.62 5.42 4.65
CA HIS A 102 -8.36 5.66 6.06
C HIS A 102 -7.24 6.68 6.29
N TYR A 103 -6.21 6.68 5.43
CA TYR A 103 -5.16 7.69 5.42
C TYR A 103 -5.70 9.09 5.10
N GLU A 104 -6.58 9.25 4.12
CA GLU A 104 -7.18 10.55 3.81
C GLU A 104 -8.00 11.08 5.00
N LEU A 105 -8.74 10.20 5.69
CA LEU A 105 -9.44 10.57 6.93
C LEU A 105 -8.49 10.90 8.08
N TRP A 106 -7.39 10.15 8.21
CA TRP A 106 -6.36 10.39 9.22
C TRP A 106 -5.67 11.74 9.02
N LEU A 107 -5.37 12.13 7.79
CA LEU A 107 -4.81 13.46 7.49
C LEU A 107 -5.69 14.62 7.97
N ILE A 108 -7.00 14.41 8.03
CA ILE A 108 -7.97 15.44 8.44
C ILE A 108 -8.17 15.42 9.97
N THR A 109 -8.22 14.22 10.55
CA THR A 109 -8.71 14.02 11.93
C THR A 109 -7.61 13.72 12.93
N GLY A 110 -6.41 13.34 12.47
CA GLY A 110 -5.32 12.80 13.29
C GLY A 110 -5.61 11.40 13.85
N ARG A 111 -6.79 10.83 13.61
CA ARG A 111 -7.21 9.52 14.14
C ARG A 111 -7.29 8.48 13.04
N TRP A 112 -6.60 7.35 13.24
CA TRP A 112 -6.72 6.21 12.33
C TRP A 112 -8.08 5.54 12.48
N THR A 113 -8.73 5.24 11.35
CA THR A 113 -10.08 4.65 11.30
C THR A 113 -10.13 3.26 10.67
N GLY A 114 -8.98 2.75 10.21
CA GLY A 114 -8.86 1.40 9.66
C GLY A 114 -8.64 0.34 10.73
N SER A 115 -8.76 -0.92 10.34
CA SER A 115 -8.35 -2.06 11.16
C SER A 115 -6.84 -2.30 11.10
N GLY A 116 -6.29 -2.98 12.11
CA GLY A 116 -4.89 -3.45 12.12
C GLY A 116 -4.23 -3.28 13.48
N GLU A 117 -3.05 -3.87 13.64
CA GLU A 117 -2.18 -3.67 14.81
C GLU A 117 -1.15 -2.56 14.54
N GLU A 118 -0.76 -1.85 15.59
CA GLU A 118 0.31 -0.84 15.54
C GLU A 118 1.67 -1.56 15.47
N HIS A 119 2.51 -1.17 14.52
CA HIS A 119 3.81 -1.80 14.26
C HIS A 119 4.94 -0.99 14.87
N ALA A 120 6.07 -1.64 15.17
CA ALA A 120 7.28 -0.95 15.59
C ALA A 120 7.70 0.06 14.51
N LEU A 121 7.83 1.32 14.93
CA LEU A 121 7.97 2.47 14.05
C LEU A 121 9.36 2.52 13.41
N PRO A 122 9.49 3.02 12.16
CA PRO A 122 10.78 3.39 11.62
C PRO A 122 11.47 4.44 12.51
N THR A 123 12.79 4.35 12.67
CA THR A 123 13.56 5.28 13.51
C THR A 123 13.57 6.72 12.98
N ALA A 124 13.25 6.93 11.70
CA ALA A 124 13.11 8.26 11.07
C ALA A 124 12.08 8.25 9.92
N TRP A 125 11.33 9.33 9.75
CA TRP A 125 10.38 9.55 8.65
C TRP A 125 10.75 10.82 7.83
N PRO A 126 10.69 10.78 6.48
CA PRO A 126 10.44 9.62 5.62
C PRO A 126 11.60 8.61 5.71
N PRO A 127 11.34 7.29 5.57
CA PRO A 127 12.41 6.30 5.47
C PRO A 127 13.32 6.74 4.32
N THR A 128 14.64 6.74 4.56
CA THR A 128 15.63 7.09 3.54
C THR A 128 15.30 6.33 2.27
N ALA A 129 14.99 7.06 1.19
CA ALA A 129 14.67 6.50 -0.11
C ALA A 129 15.74 5.47 -0.49
N TYR A 130 15.32 4.25 -0.80
CA TYR A 130 16.21 3.20 -1.31
C TYR A 130 15.98 3.03 -2.82
N PRO A 131 17.06 2.78 -3.60
CA PRO A 131 17.12 2.85 -5.06
C PRO A 131 16.13 1.96 -5.82
#